data_AF-A0A0A0EF59-F1
#
_entry.id   AF-A0A0A0EF59-F1
#
_cell.length_a   1.000
_cell.length_b   1.000
_cell.length_c   1.000
_cell.angle_alpha   90.00
_cell.angle_beta   90.00
_cell.angle_gamma   90.00
#
_symmetry.space_group_name_H-M   'P 1'
#
loop_
_entity.id
_entity.type
_entity.pdbx_description
1 polymer ?
#
loop_
_entity_poly.entity_id
_entity_poly.type
_entity_poly.pdbx_seq_one_letter_code
_entity_poly.pdbx_strand_id
1 'polypeptide(L)'
;MKQGVLLGIALGSLVIAASAGILSQLAGAPQQEAVPSAGVTEAGPVVVRIKAGTIAYRPLGNFSHNGKTVTPALTELPVAEFEIMRFQVSRDDYAVCVAAGACPDAGTGRGQLPQTNVNWHDAWAYAKWLSERTGETWRLPTAPEWQRAAEDRQGDTSPEESDLDPGERMLSQYKRGVLLRGEADTALRPQGGFGSNGLGISDMGGNVWEWTDGCMENGQVGRDGTVLSLEPYCGVRIAGGRHRAAIIDFVRDASVGGCAVGLPPDHLGFRLVREAIAGEPPTP
;
A
#
# COMPACT_ATOMS: atom_id res chain seq x y z
N MET A 1 91.89 42.02 35.50
CA MET A 1 92.91 41.73 34.47
C MET A 1 92.23 41.70 33.11
N LYS A 2 92.75 42.48 32.14
CA LYS A 2 92.77 42.31 30.67
C LYS A 2 91.47 41.84 29.95
N GLN A 3 90.81 42.69 29.15
CA GLN A 3 91.06 43.05 27.73
C GLN A 3 90.43 42.10 26.69
N GLY A 4 89.89 42.70 25.60
CA GLY A 4 89.73 42.11 24.26
C GLY A 4 88.29 41.66 23.94
N VAL A 5 87.44 42.31 23.13
CA VAL A 5 87.52 42.89 21.77
C VAL A 5 87.39 41.86 20.62
N LEU A 6 86.36 42.10 19.79
CA LEU A 6 86.19 41.86 18.33
C LEU A 6 85.64 40.53 17.76
N LEU A 7 84.48 40.69 17.11
CA LEU A 7 84.16 40.39 15.69
C LEU A 7 83.77 38.95 15.27
N GLY A 8 82.66 38.83 14.53
CA GLY A 8 82.49 37.72 13.58
C GLY A 8 81.07 37.27 13.22
N ILE A 9 80.42 38.00 12.30
CA ILE A 9 79.70 37.54 11.07
C ILE A 9 78.51 36.54 11.17
N ALA A 10 77.49 36.90 10.39
CA ALA A 10 76.16 36.31 10.22
C ALA A 10 76.06 35.01 9.41
N LEU A 11 74.97 34.27 9.64
CA LEU A 11 74.15 33.44 8.72
C LEU A 11 72.92 33.02 9.55
N GLY A 12 71.69 33.46 9.28
CA GLY A 12 70.89 33.12 8.11
C GLY A 12 69.99 31.91 8.44
N SER A 13 68.70 32.14 8.74
CA SER A 13 67.63 31.14 8.63
C SER A 13 66.25 31.80 8.68
N LEU A 14 65.59 31.80 7.53
CA LEU A 14 64.25 32.29 7.25
C LEU A 14 63.24 31.22 7.70
N VAL A 15 62.33 31.55 8.62
CA VAL A 15 61.21 30.67 9.00
C VAL A 15 59.95 31.17 8.27
N ILE A 16 59.49 30.41 7.29
CA ILE A 16 58.21 30.64 6.59
C ILE A 16 57.12 29.96 7.41
N ALA A 17 56.26 30.75 8.06
CA ALA A 17 55.04 30.28 8.68
C ALA A 17 53.91 30.28 7.64
N ALA A 18 53.44 29.09 7.24
CA ALA A 18 52.28 28.92 6.38
C ALA A 18 51.00 28.90 7.23
N SER A 19 50.17 29.93 7.09
CA SER A 19 48.83 30.00 7.67
C SER A 19 47.83 29.29 6.75
N ALA A 20 47.27 28.16 7.21
CA ALA A 20 46.16 27.48 6.55
C ALA A 20 44.84 28.21 6.89
N GLY A 21 44.24 28.83 5.87
CA GLY A 21 42.90 29.41 5.96
C GLY A 21 41.83 28.32 5.92
N ILE A 22 40.86 28.40 6.84
CA ILE A 22 39.69 27.52 6.88
C ILE A 22 38.64 28.07 5.91
N LEU A 23 38.44 27.37 4.78
CA LEU A 23 37.30 27.60 3.89
C LEU A 23 36.03 27.03 4.55
N SER A 24 35.09 27.91 4.95
CA SER A 24 33.74 27.50 5.31
C SER A 24 32.94 27.22 4.04
N GLN A 25 32.63 25.94 3.77
CA GLN A 25 31.68 25.57 2.72
C GLN A 25 30.26 25.63 3.29
N LEU A 26 29.47 26.58 2.82
CA LEU A 26 28.01 26.57 2.96
C LEU A 26 27.46 25.53 1.98
N ALA A 27 27.24 24.31 2.46
CA ALA A 27 26.44 23.32 1.74
C ALA A 27 24.97 23.75 1.81
N GLY A 28 24.45 24.31 0.73
CA GLY A 28 23.00 24.51 0.56
C GLY A 28 22.33 23.15 0.53
N ALA A 29 21.48 22.87 1.52
CA ALA A 29 20.58 21.72 1.46
C ALA A 29 19.63 21.89 0.27
N PRO A 30 19.35 20.82 -0.50
CA PRO A 30 18.37 20.90 -1.57
C PRO A 30 17.01 21.21 -0.95
N GLN A 31 16.37 22.30 -1.41
CA GLN A 31 14.99 22.59 -1.07
C GLN A 31 14.13 21.50 -1.71
N GLN A 32 13.64 20.61 -0.85
CA GLN A 32 12.63 19.64 -1.21
C GLN A 32 11.35 20.42 -1.48
N GLU A 33 10.98 20.56 -2.76
CA GLU A 33 9.71 21.18 -3.15
C GLU A 33 8.58 20.45 -2.43
N ALA A 34 7.82 21.18 -1.61
CA ALA A 34 6.68 20.64 -0.91
C ALA A 34 5.62 20.25 -1.94
N VAL A 35 5.33 18.95 -2.02
CA VAL A 35 4.17 18.44 -2.75
C VAL A 35 2.92 19.04 -2.11
N PRO A 36 2.00 19.67 -2.87
CA PRO A 36 0.79 20.26 -2.31
C PRO A 36 -0.02 19.21 -1.55
N SER A 37 -0.45 19.54 -0.33
CA SER A 37 -1.22 18.67 0.55
C SER A 37 -2.58 18.34 -0.04
N ALA A 38 -2.82 17.08 -0.38
CA ALA A 38 -4.11 16.58 -0.85
C ALA A 38 -4.92 16.00 0.32
N GLY A 39 -5.13 16.80 1.37
CA GLY A 39 -6.20 16.50 2.31
C GLY A 39 -7.56 16.64 1.62
N VAL A 40 -8.62 16.08 2.21
CA VAL A 40 -10.02 16.37 1.84
C VAL A 40 -10.26 17.88 2.02
N THR A 41 -9.89 18.65 1.01
CA THR A 41 -10.27 20.05 0.82
C THR A 41 -11.71 20.08 0.31
N GLU A 42 -12.31 21.27 0.17
CA GLU A 42 -13.64 21.39 -0.48
C GLU A 42 -13.73 20.70 -1.85
N ALA A 43 -12.59 20.43 -2.50
CA ALA A 43 -12.50 19.74 -3.80
C ALA A 43 -12.62 18.20 -3.71
N GLY A 44 -12.68 17.60 -2.52
CA GLY A 44 -12.76 16.14 -2.34
C GLY A 44 -11.42 15.41 -2.57
N PRO A 45 -11.42 14.06 -2.51
CA PRO A 45 -10.21 13.26 -2.70
C PRO A 45 -9.70 13.30 -4.14
N VAL A 46 -8.38 13.27 -4.32
CA VAL A 46 -7.77 13.11 -5.65
C VAL A 46 -8.00 11.70 -6.15
N VAL A 47 -8.60 11.55 -7.34
CA VAL A 47 -8.90 10.26 -7.96
C VAL A 47 -8.13 10.01 -9.25
N VAL A 48 -7.98 8.74 -9.59
CA VAL A 48 -7.46 8.23 -10.85
C VAL A 48 -8.57 7.41 -11.52
N ARG A 49 -8.79 7.63 -12.81
CA ARG A 49 -9.74 6.85 -13.60
C ARG A 49 -9.10 5.60 -14.17
N ILE A 50 -9.66 4.44 -13.86
CA ILE A 50 -9.19 3.13 -14.30
C ILE A 50 -10.11 2.63 -15.40
N LYS A 51 -9.59 2.55 -16.63
CA LYS A 51 -10.35 2.05 -17.78
C LYS A 51 -10.77 0.59 -17.56
N ALA A 52 -11.94 0.25 -18.10
CA ALA A 52 -12.43 -1.12 -18.12
C ALA A 52 -11.41 -2.07 -18.78
N GLY A 53 -11.43 -3.34 -18.39
CA GLY A 53 -10.72 -4.41 -19.07
C GLY A 53 -10.62 -5.66 -18.23
N THR A 54 -9.81 -6.61 -18.69
CA THR A 54 -9.75 -7.96 -18.10
C THR A 54 -8.55 -8.12 -17.17
N ILE A 55 -8.71 -8.93 -16.14
CA ILE A 55 -7.60 -9.43 -15.29
C ILE A 55 -7.63 -10.96 -15.24
N ALA A 56 -6.47 -11.58 -15.01
CA ALA A 56 -6.42 -12.97 -14.58
C ALA A 56 -6.75 -13.02 -13.08
N TYR A 57 -7.94 -13.49 -12.74
CA TYR A 57 -8.47 -13.50 -11.38
C TYR A 57 -8.61 -14.92 -10.85
N ARG A 58 -8.30 -15.06 -9.56
CA ARG A 58 -8.55 -16.27 -8.79
C ARG A 58 -9.16 -15.86 -7.45
N PRO A 59 -10.34 -16.38 -7.06
CA PRO A 59 -10.88 -16.11 -5.74
C PRO A 59 -10.01 -16.76 -4.65
N LEU A 60 -9.90 -16.09 -3.51
CA LEU A 60 -9.17 -16.59 -2.35
C LEU A 60 -10.15 -17.26 -1.37
N GLY A 61 -9.80 -18.47 -0.93
CA GLY A 61 -10.54 -19.17 0.11
C GLY A 61 -10.46 -20.69 -0.01
N ASN A 62 -11.49 -21.39 0.48
CA ASN A 62 -11.49 -22.85 0.55
C ASN A 62 -12.26 -23.45 -0.62
N PHE A 63 -11.53 -24.13 -1.49
CA PHE A 63 -12.10 -24.79 -2.66
C PHE A 63 -11.86 -26.27 -2.61
N SER A 64 -12.86 -27.07 -3.01
CA SER A 64 -12.72 -28.52 -3.05
C SER A 64 -13.20 -29.15 -4.34
N HIS A 65 -12.57 -30.27 -4.71
CA HIS A 65 -13.05 -31.21 -5.72
C HIS A 65 -13.13 -32.60 -5.08
N ASN A 66 -14.31 -33.22 -5.07
CA ASN A 66 -14.53 -34.56 -4.49
C ASN A 66 -13.97 -34.68 -3.05
N GLY A 67 -14.22 -33.65 -2.22
CA GLY A 67 -13.78 -33.62 -0.81
C GLY A 67 -12.29 -33.35 -0.58
N LYS A 68 -11.51 -33.07 -1.63
CA LYS A 68 -10.09 -32.69 -1.52
C LYS A 68 -9.91 -31.21 -1.80
N THR A 69 -9.07 -30.54 -1.02
CA THR A 69 -8.72 -29.14 -1.25
C THR A 69 -7.99 -28.98 -2.58
N VAL A 70 -8.47 -28.08 -3.42
CA VAL A 70 -7.90 -27.80 -4.75
C VAL A 70 -7.91 -26.30 -4.96
N THR A 71 -6.83 -25.76 -5.53
CA THR A 71 -6.80 -24.34 -5.92
C THR A 71 -7.58 -24.16 -7.22
N PRO A 72 -8.54 -23.21 -7.30
CA PRO A 72 -9.27 -22.94 -8.54
C PRO A 72 -8.33 -22.49 -9.65
N ALA A 73 -8.71 -22.71 -10.91
CA ALA A 73 -7.98 -22.19 -12.05
C ALA A 73 -7.99 -20.64 -12.04
N LEU A 74 -6.98 -20.02 -12.66
CA LEU A 74 -7.06 -18.60 -12.99
C LEU A 74 -8.07 -18.43 -14.12
N THR A 75 -8.95 -17.44 -13.98
CA THR A 75 -9.97 -17.13 -14.99
C THR A 75 -9.85 -15.69 -15.44
N GLU A 76 -10.13 -15.43 -16.72
CA GLU A 76 -10.29 -14.07 -17.20
C GLU A 76 -11.57 -13.44 -16.62
N LEU A 77 -11.40 -12.34 -15.89
CA LEU A 77 -12.49 -11.60 -15.26
C LEU A 77 -12.53 -10.17 -15.82
N PRO A 78 -13.63 -9.76 -16.48
CA PRO A 78 -13.82 -8.36 -16.86
C PRO A 78 -14.08 -7.51 -15.62
N VAL A 79 -13.39 -6.38 -15.53
CA VAL A 79 -13.56 -5.32 -14.53
C VAL A 79 -14.03 -4.07 -15.26
N ALA A 80 -15.14 -3.49 -14.80
CA ALA A 80 -15.71 -2.28 -15.38
C ALA A 80 -14.77 -1.06 -15.18
N GLU A 81 -15.08 0.06 -15.83
CA GLU A 81 -14.40 1.33 -15.54
C GLU A 81 -14.83 1.83 -14.15
N PHE A 82 -13.89 2.37 -13.38
CA PHE A 82 -14.13 2.97 -12.07
C PHE A 82 -13.12 4.08 -11.78
N GLU A 83 -13.40 4.91 -10.78
CA GLU A 83 -12.43 5.88 -10.26
C GLU A 83 -11.98 5.45 -8.86
N ILE A 84 -10.70 5.57 -8.57
CA ILE A 84 -10.09 5.18 -7.29
C ILE A 84 -9.28 6.33 -6.71
N MET A 85 -9.29 6.47 -5.38
CA MET A 85 -8.39 7.42 -4.71
C MET A 85 -6.94 7.16 -5.11
N ARG A 86 -6.24 8.23 -5.51
CA ARG A 86 -4.83 8.18 -5.87
C ARG A 86 -3.97 7.71 -4.68
N PHE A 87 -4.31 8.17 -3.48
CA PHE A 87 -3.58 7.88 -2.25
C PHE A 87 -4.45 7.05 -1.29
N GLN A 88 -3.80 6.35 -0.36
CA GLN A 88 -4.47 5.81 0.83
C GLN A 88 -5.04 6.95 1.67
N VAL A 89 -6.18 6.72 2.35
CA VAL A 89 -6.79 7.71 3.23
C VAL A 89 -5.78 8.13 4.30
N SER A 90 -5.48 9.43 4.43
CA SER A 90 -4.53 9.91 5.44
C SER A 90 -5.19 10.01 6.83
N ARG A 91 -4.35 10.13 7.86
CA ARG A 91 -4.81 10.44 9.22
C ARG A 91 -5.53 11.77 9.29
N ASP A 92 -5.10 12.78 8.53
CA ASP A 92 -5.80 14.06 8.45
C ASP A 92 -7.19 13.93 7.84
N ASP A 93 -7.33 13.15 6.75
CA ASP A 93 -8.62 12.91 6.09
C ASP A 93 -9.58 12.17 7.02
N TYR A 94 -9.11 11.07 7.60
CA TYR A 94 -9.90 10.27 8.54
C TYR A 94 -10.32 11.08 9.76
N ALA A 95 -9.45 11.94 10.27
CA ALA A 95 -9.77 12.77 11.42
C ALA A 95 -10.84 13.85 11.15
N VAL A 96 -11.14 14.19 9.88
CA VAL A 96 -12.34 14.98 9.53
C VAL A 96 -13.62 14.17 9.78
N CYS A 97 -13.63 12.89 9.43
CA CYS A 97 -14.74 11.99 9.74
C CYS A 97 -14.93 11.80 11.26
N VAL A 98 -13.82 11.69 12.00
CA VAL A 98 -13.84 11.62 13.47
C VAL A 98 -14.41 12.91 14.06
N ALA A 99 -13.97 14.07 13.60
CA ALA A 99 -14.48 15.36 14.06
C ALA A 99 -15.98 15.55 13.74
N ALA A 100 -16.48 14.93 12.68
CA ALA A 100 -17.90 14.89 12.35
C ALA A 100 -18.71 13.88 13.19
N GLY A 101 -18.06 13.10 14.05
CA GLY A 101 -18.70 12.07 14.87
C GLY A 101 -19.14 10.81 14.12
N ALA A 102 -18.74 10.66 12.85
CA ALA A 102 -19.13 9.54 12.00
C ALA A 102 -18.13 8.37 12.04
N CYS A 103 -16.86 8.65 12.35
CA CYS A 103 -15.82 7.64 12.50
C CYS A 103 -15.28 7.61 13.94
N PRO A 104 -14.91 6.43 14.47
CA PRO A 104 -14.25 6.36 15.76
C PRO A 104 -12.80 6.82 15.68
N ASP A 105 -12.30 7.41 16.77
CA ASP A 105 -10.88 7.74 16.89
C ASP A 105 -10.02 6.47 16.95
N ALA A 106 -9.07 6.38 16.03
CA ALA A 106 -8.13 5.26 15.92
C ALA A 106 -6.84 5.49 16.73
N GLY A 107 -6.66 6.66 17.35
CA GLY A 107 -5.51 6.96 18.21
C GLY A 107 -4.17 7.08 17.45
N THR A 108 -4.20 7.23 16.13
CA THR A 108 -3.01 7.28 15.27
C THR A 108 -2.42 8.68 15.12
N GLY A 109 -3.02 9.69 15.74
CA GLY A 109 -2.63 11.10 15.59
C GLY A 109 -3.07 11.72 14.26
N ARG A 110 -2.37 12.77 13.84
CA ARG A 110 -2.68 13.58 12.64
C ARG A 110 -1.54 13.50 11.62
N GLY A 111 -1.74 14.09 10.44
CA GLY A 111 -0.74 14.20 9.38
C GLY A 111 -1.05 13.37 8.13
N GLN A 112 -0.12 13.42 7.19
CA GLN A 112 -0.24 12.82 5.85
C GLN A 112 0.21 11.36 5.78
N LEU A 113 0.44 10.71 6.92
CA LEU A 113 0.61 9.26 6.98
C LEU A 113 -0.73 8.58 6.70
N PRO A 114 -0.73 7.36 6.11
CA PRO A 114 -1.96 6.62 5.93
C PRO A 114 -2.62 6.33 7.28
N GLN A 115 -3.95 6.33 7.27
CA GLN A 115 -4.76 5.91 8.41
C GLN A 115 -4.60 4.41 8.60
N THR A 116 -4.24 4.01 9.82
CA THR A 116 -4.06 2.61 10.23
C THR A 116 -4.87 2.34 11.50
N ASN A 117 -4.79 1.14 12.07
CA ASN A 117 -5.53 0.79 13.29
C ASN A 117 -7.06 0.97 13.13
N VAL A 118 -7.55 0.60 11.94
CA VAL A 118 -8.97 0.64 11.55
C VAL A 118 -9.38 -0.75 11.09
N ASN A 119 -10.55 -1.21 11.54
CA ASN A 119 -11.13 -2.44 11.00
C ASN A 119 -11.88 -2.16 9.69
N TRP A 120 -12.46 -3.21 9.09
CA TRP A 120 -13.24 -3.09 7.88
C TRP A 120 -14.47 -2.19 8.06
N HIS A 121 -15.16 -2.29 9.20
CA HIS A 121 -16.33 -1.47 9.52
C HIS A 121 -16.01 0.02 9.69
N ASP A 122 -14.86 0.37 10.24
CA ASP A 122 -14.36 1.75 10.40
C ASP A 122 -14.10 2.35 9.00
N ALA A 123 -13.49 1.57 8.10
CA ALA A 123 -13.27 1.97 6.71
C ALA A 123 -14.59 2.11 5.92
N TRP A 124 -15.54 1.20 6.14
CA TRP A 124 -16.89 1.29 5.58
C TRP A 124 -17.65 2.51 6.10
N ALA A 125 -17.55 2.82 7.41
CA ALA A 125 -18.17 3.99 8.00
C ALA A 125 -17.60 5.29 7.42
N TYR A 126 -16.28 5.34 7.20
CA TYR A 126 -15.65 6.46 6.50
C TYR A 126 -16.17 6.60 5.06
N ALA A 127 -16.31 5.50 4.32
CA ALA A 127 -16.84 5.53 2.96
C ALA A 127 -18.30 6.03 2.91
N LYS A 128 -19.13 5.56 3.84
CA LYS A 128 -20.51 6.01 3.99
C LYS A 128 -20.56 7.51 4.30
N TRP A 129 -19.79 7.96 5.29
CA TRP A 129 -19.71 9.36 5.67
C TRP A 129 -19.24 10.26 4.51
N LEU A 130 -18.22 9.82 3.77
CA LEU A 130 -17.72 10.57 2.63
C LEU A 130 -18.79 10.67 1.53
N SER A 131 -19.55 9.59 1.31
CA SER A 131 -20.68 9.58 0.37
C SER A 131 -21.76 10.60 0.76
N GLU A 132 -22.15 10.61 2.03
CA GLU A 132 -23.12 11.57 2.56
C GLU A 132 -22.61 13.01 2.47
N ARG A 133 -21.30 13.22 2.64
CA ARG A 133 -20.66 14.54 2.62
C ARG A 133 -20.52 15.10 1.20
N THR A 134 -20.17 14.29 0.21
CA THR A 134 -19.92 14.77 -1.16
C THR A 134 -21.13 14.62 -2.09
N GLY A 135 -22.12 13.81 -1.71
CA GLY A 135 -23.25 13.47 -2.58
C GLY A 135 -22.90 12.47 -3.69
N GLU A 136 -21.70 11.89 -3.66
CA GLU A 136 -21.24 10.86 -4.58
C GLU A 136 -21.25 9.49 -3.89
N THR A 137 -21.26 8.40 -4.66
CA THR A 137 -21.16 7.05 -4.08
C THR A 137 -19.69 6.66 -3.90
N TRP A 138 -19.23 6.65 -2.65
CA TRP A 138 -17.92 6.16 -2.25
C TRP A 138 -18.02 4.81 -1.53
N ARG A 139 -17.16 3.87 -1.90
CA ARG A 139 -17.11 2.53 -1.27
C ARG A 139 -15.68 1.98 -1.25
N LEU A 140 -15.47 0.92 -0.49
CA LEU A 140 -14.25 0.12 -0.62
C LEU A 140 -14.19 -0.50 -2.03
N PRO A 141 -12.98 -0.65 -2.62
CA PRO A 141 -12.83 -1.40 -3.85
C PRO A 141 -13.24 -2.85 -3.63
N THR A 142 -13.78 -3.51 -4.65
CA THR A 142 -13.84 -4.97 -4.69
C THR A 142 -12.42 -5.55 -4.81
N ALA A 143 -12.22 -6.82 -4.45
CA ALA A 143 -10.92 -7.46 -4.63
C ALA A 143 -10.43 -7.47 -6.11
N PRO A 144 -11.30 -7.70 -7.13
CA PRO A 144 -10.94 -7.51 -8.54
C PRO A 144 -10.57 -6.08 -8.92
N GLU A 145 -11.31 -5.07 -8.45
CA GLU A 145 -10.98 -3.65 -8.73
C GLU A 145 -9.63 -3.28 -8.12
N TRP A 146 -9.36 -3.70 -6.88
CA TRP A 146 -8.07 -3.47 -6.24
C TRP A 146 -6.94 -4.13 -7.04
N GLN A 147 -7.14 -5.38 -7.50
CA GLN A 147 -6.16 -6.10 -8.31
C GLN A 147 -5.90 -5.38 -9.65
N ARG A 148 -6.96 -4.93 -10.32
CA ARG A 148 -6.87 -4.15 -11.56
C ARG A 148 -6.12 -2.84 -11.35
N ALA A 149 -6.35 -2.17 -10.21
CA ALA A 149 -5.68 -0.93 -9.83
C ALA A 149 -4.20 -1.14 -9.46
N ALA A 150 -3.81 -2.32 -8.96
CA ALA A 150 -2.45 -2.61 -8.55
C ALA A 150 -1.48 -2.76 -9.73
N GLU A 151 -1.96 -3.30 -10.86
CA GLU A 151 -1.17 -3.50 -12.08
C GLU A 151 0.19 -4.18 -11.81
N ASP A 152 1.31 -3.51 -12.13
CA ASP A 152 2.69 -3.97 -11.98
C ASP A 152 3.12 -4.07 -10.52
N ARG A 153 2.35 -3.51 -9.58
CA ARG A 153 2.62 -3.56 -8.14
C ARG A 153 2.00 -4.78 -7.46
N GLN A 154 1.23 -5.60 -8.18
CA GLN A 154 0.80 -6.89 -7.66
C GLN A 154 1.98 -7.88 -7.68
N GLY A 155 2.52 -8.21 -6.51
CA GLY A 155 3.59 -9.21 -6.36
C GLY A 155 3.11 -10.67 -6.51
N ASP A 156 1.82 -10.89 -6.70
CA ASP A 156 1.25 -12.20 -7.06
C ASP A 156 1.13 -12.34 -8.58
N THR A 157 2.26 -12.21 -9.27
CA THR A 157 2.46 -12.83 -10.57
C THR A 157 2.92 -14.27 -10.31
N SER A 158 2.04 -15.13 -9.78
CA SER A 158 2.36 -16.55 -9.77
C SER A 158 2.69 -16.96 -11.21
N PRO A 159 3.93 -17.37 -11.50
CA PRO A 159 4.18 -18.15 -12.71
C PRO A 159 3.28 -19.38 -12.59
N GLU A 160 2.86 -19.94 -13.72
CA GLU A 160 2.11 -21.19 -13.70
C GLU A 160 2.92 -22.29 -12.99
N GLU A 161 2.71 -22.43 -11.68
CA GLU A 161 3.07 -23.59 -10.87
C GLU A 161 2.07 -24.73 -11.11
N SER A 162 1.49 -24.76 -12.31
CA SER A 162 0.57 -25.79 -12.78
C SER A 162 1.25 -27.15 -12.84
N ASP A 163 2.57 -27.16 -13.05
CA ASP A 163 3.39 -28.38 -13.15
C ASP A 163 3.97 -28.87 -11.82
N LEU A 164 3.86 -28.10 -10.72
CA LEU A 164 4.35 -28.53 -9.40
C LEU A 164 3.34 -29.44 -8.71
N ASP A 165 3.84 -30.47 -8.02
CA ASP A 165 2.99 -31.26 -7.14
C ASP A 165 2.45 -30.38 -5.99
N PRO A 166 1.30 -30.73 -5.38
CA PRO A 166 0.67 -29.89 -4.36
C PRO A 166 1.57 -29.54 -3.16
N GLY A 167 2.49 -30.42 -2.78
CA GLY A 167 3.45 -30.21 -1.70
C GLY A 167 4.59 -29.28 -2.10
N GLU A 168 5.16 -29.46 -3.29
CA GLU A 168 6.17 -28.55 -3.87
C GLU A 168 5.63 -27.13 -4.05
N ARG A 169 4.39 -27.01 -4.53
CA ARG A 169 3.69 -25.72 -4.64
C ARG A 169 3.53 -25.05 -3.27
N MET A 170 3.10 -25.79 -2.25
CA MET A 170 2.98 -25.27 -0.89
C MET A 170 4.34 -24.77 -0.34
N LEU A 171 5.42 -25.52 -0.60
CA LEU A 171 6.78 -25.14 -0.18
C LEU A 171 7.31 -23.91 -0.95
N SER A 172 7.03 -23.81 -2.25
CA SER A 172 7.37 -22.64 -3.08
C SER A 172 6.69 -21.37 -2.56
N GLN A 173 5.38 -21.46 -2.30
CA GLN A 173 4.57 -20.37 -1.74
C GLN A 173 5.10 -19.95 -0.36
N TYR A 174 5.42 -20.91 0.50
CA TYR A 174 6.00 -20.65 1.82
C TYR A 174 7.34 -19.92 1.71
N LYS A 175 8.26 -20.42 0.86
CA LYS A 175 9.57 -19.78 0.62
C LYS A 175 9.42 -18.35 0.09
N ARG A 176 8.49 -18.11 -0.82
CA ARG A 176 8.21 -16.75 -1.35
C ARG A 176 7.68 -15.82 -0.26
N GLY A 177 6.76 -16.29 0.58
CA GLY A 177 6.29 -15.55 1.75
C GLY A 177 7.42 -15.19 2.72
N VAL A 178 8.38 -16.09 2.92
CA VAL A 178 9.58 -15.83 3.74
C VAL A 178 10.54 -14.85 3.08
N LEU A 179 10.72 -14.89 1.76
CA LEU A 179 11.60 -13.95 1.03
C LEU A 179 11.02 -12.54 0.99
N LEU A 180 9.73 -12.40 0.68
CA LEU A 180 9.02 -11.11 0.72
C LEU A 180 9.06 -10.46 2.11
N ARG A 181 9.23 -11.27 3.17
CA ARG A 181 9.42 -10.82 4.56
C ARG A 181 10.73 -10.07 4.78
N GLY A 182 11.82 -10.57 4.21
CA GLY A 182 13.17 -10.08 4.50
C GLY A 182 13.46 -8.70 3.91
N GLU A 183 12.66 -8.27 2.94
CA GLU A 183 12.85 -7.04 2.15
C GLU A 183 11.75 -6.00 2.37
N ALA A 184 10.85 -6.20 3.34
CA ALA A 184 9.75 -5.28 3.61
C ALA A 184 10.22 -4.07 4.44
N ASP A 185 10.16 -2.88 3.85
CA ASP A 185 10.24 -1.63 4.62
C ASP A 185 8.91 -1.42 5.35
N THR A 186 8.94 -1.52 6.68
CA THR A 186 7.77 -1.40 7.55
C THR A 186 7.50 0.04 8.00
N ALA A 187 8.37 1.00 7.64
CA ALA A 187 8.19 2.38 8.05
C ALA A 187 7.10 3.06 7.23
N LEU A 188 6.07 3.58 7.92
CA LEU A 188 5.06 4.42 7.28
C LEU A 188 5.70 5.69 6.70
N ARG A 189 5.30 6.03 5.47
CA ARG A 189 5.71 7.25 4.79
C ARG A 189 4.47 8.12 4.50
N PRO A 190 4.65 9.44 4.38
CA PRO A 190 3.57 10.29 3.87
C PRO A 190 3.07 9.80 2.51
N GLN A 191 1.82 10.11 2.17
CA GLN A 191 1.21 9.79 0.88
C GLN A 191 2.18 10.07 -0.30
N GLY A 192 2.33 9.08 -1.19
CA GLY A 192 3.23 9.10 -2.33
C GLY A 192 4.66 8.61 -2.04
N GLY A 193 4.99 8.28 -0.79
CA GLY A 193 6.34 7.88 -0.36
C GLY A 193 6.88 6.57 -0.98
N PHE A 194 6.02 5.76 -1.60
CA PHE A 194 6.38 4.53 -2.32
C PHE A 194 6.25 4.65 -3.86
N GLY A 195 6.03 5.88 -4.35
CA GLY A 195 5.90 6.19 -5.77
C GLY A 195 4.52 5.83 -6.33
N SER A 196 4.38 5.99 -7.65
CA SER A 196 3.15 5.65 -8.37
C SER A 196 3.36 4.50 -9.35
N ASN A 197 2.31 3.74 -9.65
CA ASN A 197 2.31 2.71 -10.69
C ASN A 197 2.03 3.28 -12.09
N GLY A 198 1.98 2.42 -13.12
CA GLY A 198 1.74 2.82 -14.51
C GLY A 198 0.41 3.53 -14.74
N LEU A 199 -0.57 3.28 -13.87
CA LEU A 199 -1.89 3.93 -13.88
C LEU A 199 -1.90 5.28 -13.13
N GLY A 200 -0.80 5.67 -12.47
CA GLY A 200 -0.69 6.91 -11.71
C GLY A 200 -1.25 6.84 -10.29
N ILE A 201 -1.58 5.64 -9.79
CA ILE A 201 -2.01 5.41 -8.41
C ILE A 201 -0.77 5.31 -7.53
N SER A 202 -0.78 6.00 -6.40
CA SER A 202 0.34 6.07 -5.47
C SER A 202 0.25 5.01 -4.37
N ASP A 203 1.41 4.54 -3.93
CA ASP A 203 1.61 3.60 -2.80
C ASP A 203 0.96 2.22 -2.97
N MET A 204 0.58 1.82 -4.19
CA MET A 204 0.07 0.47 -4.44
C MET A 204 1.11 -0.59 -4.06
N GLY A 205 0.70 -1.55 -3.23
CA GLY A 205 1.56 -2.62 -2.73
C GLY A 205 2.60 -2.18 -1.69
N GLY A 206 2.56 -0.94 -1.22
CA GLY A 206 3.48 -0.39 -0.21
C GLY A 206 2.75 0.45 0.85
N ASN A 207 3.51 0.94 1.83
CA ASN A 207 3.04 1.73 2.99
C ASN A 207 2.11 0.95 3.95
N VAL A 208 0.91 0.60 3.50
CA VAL A 208 -0.08 -0.19 4.26
C VAL A 208 -0.73 -1.22 3.36
N TRP A 209 -1.23 -2.29 3.97
CA TRP A 209 -2.27 -3.09 3.35
C TRP A 209 -3.57 -2.28 3.25
N GLU A 210 -4.48 -2.70 2.38
CA GLU A 210 -5.70 -1.97 2.09
C GLU A 210 -6.92 -2.89 2.15
N TRP A 211 -7.89 -2.53 2.98
CA TRP A 211 -9.18 -3.19 3.00
C TRP A 211 -9.86 -3.13 1.62
N THR A 212 -10.47 -4.24 1.22
CA THR A 212 -11.40 -4.32 0.09
C THR A 212 -12.77 -4.78 0.62
N ASP A 213 -13.81 -4.69 -0.20
CA ASP A 213 -15.11 -5.30 0.08
C ASP A 213 -15.19 -6.78 -0.33
N GLY A 214 -14.07 -7.37 -0.79
CA GLY A 214 -14.00 -8.80 -1.09
C GLY A 214 -14.12 -9.67 0.16
N CYS A 215 -14.88 -10.76 0.06
CA CYS A 215 -14.91 -11.80 1.08
C CYS A 215 -14.03 -12.98 0.66
N MET A 216 -13.57 -13.74 1.65
CA MET A 216 -13.06 -15.08 1.38
C MET A 216 -14.20 -15.93 0.82
N GLU A 217 -13.90 -16.82 -0.12
CA GLU A 217 -14.90 -17.65 -0.79
C GLU A 217 -14.76 -19.12 -0.38
N ASN A 218 -15.87 -19.79 -0.14
CA ASN A 218 -15.94 -21.25 -0.12
C ASN A 218 -16.54 -21.74 -1.44
N GLY A 219 -16.07 -22.85 -2.00
CA GLY A 219 -16.60 -23.30 -3.28
C GLY A 219 -16.25 -24.71 -3.71
N GLN A 220 -17.01 -25.21 -4.69
CA GLN A 220 -16.68 -26.43 -5.43
C GLN A 220 -15.99 -26.07 -6.74
N VAL A 221 -14.96 -26.83 -7.09
CA VAL A 221 -14.26 -26.71 -8.37
C VAL A 221 -14.42 -27.99 -9.21
N GLY A 222 -14.52 -27.79 -10.52
CA GLY A 222 -14.52 -28.85 -11.52
C GLY A 222 -13.16 -29.50 -11.65
N ARG A 223 -13.09 -30.57 -12.44
CA ARG A 223 -11.84 -31.31 -12.68
C ARG A 223 -10.76 -30.46 -13.36
N ASP A 224 -11.19 -29.50 -14.18
CA ASP A 224 -10.37 -28.51 -14.88
C ASP A 224 -10.03 -27.28 -14.00
N GLY A 225 -10.46 -27.25 -12.74
CA GLY A 225 -10.29 -26.11 -11.85
C GLY A 225 -11.32 -25.00 -12.04
N THR A 226 -12.28 -25.15 -12.94
CA THR A 226 -13.38 -24.19 -13.11
C THR A 226 -14.20 -24.10 -11.82
N VAL A 227 -14.46 -22.89 -11.34
CA VAL A 227 -15.33 -22.68 -10.17
C VAL A 227 -16.78 -23.02 -10.54
N LEU A 228 -17.38 -23.97 -9.81
CA LEU A 228 -18.76 -24.43 -10.01
C LEU A 228 -19.74 -23.77 -9.05
N SER A 229 -19.27 -23.36 -7.87
CA SER A 229 -20.07 -22.66 -6.86
C SER A 229 -19.18 -21.77 -5.99
N LEU A 230 -19.77 -20.68 -5.50
CA LEU A 230 -19.17 -19.75 -4.56
C LEU A 230 -20.17 -19.47 -3.44
N GLU A 231 -19.65 -19.46 -2.22
CA GLU A 231 -20.35 -19.07 -1.01
C GLU A 231 -19.45 -18.11 -0.22
N PRO A 232 -19.79 -16.81 -0.18
CA PRO A 232 -18.93 -15.81 0.46
C PRO A 232 -18.93 -16.00 1.98
N TYR A 233 -17.75 -15.99 2.56
CA TYR A 233 -17.49 -16.04 4.00
C TYR A 233 -16.87 -14.72 4.47
N CYS A 234 -17.71 -13.72 4.70
CA CYS A 234 -17.29 -12.36 5.02
C CYS A 234 -16.78 -12.15 6.46
N GLY A 235 -16.75 -13.20 7.29
CA GLY A 235 -15.96 -13.20 8.54
C GLY A 235 -14.45 -13.13 8.28
N VAL A 236 -14.04 -13.38 7.04
CA VAL A 236 -12.70 -13.14 6.52
C VAL A 236 -12.82 -12.30 5.26
N ARG A 237 -12.15 -11.14 5.26
CA ARG A 237 -12.14 -10.19 4.14
C ARG A 237 -10.86 -10.32 3.35
N ILE A 238 -10.89 -9.87 2.10
CA ILE A 238 -9.70 -9.78 1.25
C ILE A 238 -9.09 -8.39 1.43
N ALA A 239 -7.80 -8.34 1.72
CA ALA A 239 -7.01 -7.12 1.69
C ALA A 239 -6.00 -7.17 0.54
N GLY A 240 -5.70 -6.01 -0.01
CA GLY A 240 -4.66 -5.82 -1.01
C GLY A 240 -3.37 -5.26 -0.41
N GLY A 241 -2.23 -5.65 -0.95
CA GLY A 241 -0.90 -5.22 -0.52
C GLY A 241 0.13 -5.72 -1.53
N ARG A 242 1.33 -6.11 -1.08
CA ARG A 242 2.29 -6.76 -2.00
C ARG A 242 1.72 -8.02 -2.67
N HIS A 243 0.76 -8.67 -2.03
CA HIS A 243 -0.10 -9.70 -2.61
C HIS A 243 -1.53 -9.48 -2.11
N ARG A 244 -2.50 -10.30 -2.54
CA ARG A 244 -3.80 -10.35 -1.87
C ARG A 244 -3.70 -11.25 -0.64
N ALA A 245 -4.40 -10.90 0.43
CA ALA A 245 -4.40 -11.69 1.67
C ALA A 245 -5.81 -11.83 2.23
N ALA A 246 -6.09 -12.98 2.84
CA ALA A 246 -7.30 -13.22 3.59
C ALA A 246 -7.07 -12.78 5.04
N ILE A 247 -7.88 -11.84 5.52
CA ILE A 247 -7.74 -11.18 6.81
C ILE A 247 -9.03 -11.38 7.59
N ILE A 248 -8.94 -11.97 8.78
CA ILE A 248 -10.10 -12.12 9.67
C ILE A 248 -10.62 -10.72 10.03
N ASP A 249 -11.93 -10.53 10.03
CA ASP A 249 -12.53 -9.27 10.45
C ASP A 249 -12.31 -9.08 11.98
N PHE A 250 -11.32 -8.26 12.34
CA PHE A 250 -10.90 -8.02 13.72
C PHE A 250 -11.37 -6.66 14.23
N VAL A 251 -11.22 -6.42 15.53
CA VAL A 251 -11.72 -5.18 16.15
C VAL A 251 -10.93 -3.94 15.71
N ARG A 252 -9.58 -3.92 15.66
CA ARG A 252 -8.76 -2.82 15.07
C ARG A 252 -7.29 -3.17 14.75
N ASP A 253 -6.71 -4.14 15.48
CA ASP A 253 -5.30 -4.50 15.34
C ASP A 253 -5.09 -5.66 14.36
N ALA A 254 -4.42 -5.36 13.25
CA ALA A 254 -4.17 -6.28 12.16
C ALA A 254 -3.08 -7.33 12.46
N SER A 255 -2.29 -7.12 13.51
CA SER A 255 -1.25 -8.06 13.98
C SER A 255 -1.82 -9.21 14.81
N VAL A 256 -3.08 -9.11 15.26
CA VAL A 256 -3.73 -10.07 16.19
C VAL A 256 -4.64 -11.07 15.46
N GLY A 257 -4.86 -10.90 14.15
CA GLY A 257 -5.64 -11.83 13.31
C GLY A 257 -4.87 -13.11 13.00
N GLY A 258 -5.26 -14.23 13.62
CA GLY A 258 -4.64 -15.55 13.43
C GLY A 258 -4.61 -16.06 11.98
N CYS A 259 -3.70 -17.01 11.73
CA CYS A 259 -3.50 -17.79 10.50
C CYS A 259 -3.93 -17.11 9.19
N ALA A 260 -3.42 -15.91 8.92
CA ALA A 260 -3.34 -15.43 7.55
C ALA A 260 -2.54 -16.46 6.74
N VAL A 261 -2.99 -16.78 5.52
CA VAL A 261 -2.11 -17.46 4.54
C VAL A 261 -1.08 -16.40 4.13
N GLY A 262 0.01 -16.31 4.88
CA GLY A 262 1.01 -15.25 4.76
C GLY A 262 1.31 -14.56 6.09
N LEU A 263 2.06 -13.45 6.04
CA LEU A 263 2.38 -12.65 7.21
C LEU A 263 1.21 -11.73 7.57
N PRO A 264 0.88 -11.56 8.87
CA PRO A 264 -0.07 -10.54 9.27
C PRO A 264 0.48 -9.15 8.89
N PRO A 265 -0.38 -8.22 8.45
CA PRO A 265 0.06 -6.91 7.98
C PRO A 265 0.64 -6.08 9.14
N ASP A 266 1.81 -5.46 8.96
CA ASP A 266 2.38 -4.54 9.95
C ASP A 266 1.44 -3.33 10.16
N HIS A 267 0.80 -2.90 9.08
CA HIS A 267 -0.18 -1.84 9.04
C HIS A 267 -1.27 -2.15 8.00
N LEU A 268 -2.53 -1.95 8.38
CA LEU A 268 -3.70 -2.07 7.51
C LEU A 268 -4.49 -0.77 7.55
N GLY A 269 -4.71 -0.21 6.38
CA GLY A 269 -5.51 0.98 6.13
C GLY A 269 -6.47 0.71 4.96
N PHE A 270 -6.76 1.74 4.17
CA PHE A 270 -7.68 1.61 3.04
C PHE A 270 -7.58 2.79 2.08
N ARG A 271 -8.16 2.59 0.89
CA ARG A 271 -8.49 3.62 -0.08
C ARG A 271 -9.89 3.33 -0.62
N LEU A 272 -10.55 4.33 -1.20
CA LEU A 272 -11.90 4.18 -1.72
C LEU A 272 -11.95 4.27 -3.24
N VAL A 273 -13.01 3.70 -3.80
CA VAL A 273 -13.46 3.95 -5.16
C VAL A 273 -14.71 4.81 -5.17
N ARG A 274 -14.86 5.59 -6.24
CA ARG A 274 -16.06 6.38 -6.54
C ARG A 274 -16.77 5.73 -7.72
N GLU A 275 -18.06 5.48 -7.56
CA GLU A 275 -18.87 5.01 -8.69
C GLU A 275 -19.14 6.16 -9.66
N ALA A 276 -19.05 5.88 -10.96
CA ALA A 276 -19.52 6.84 -11.96
C ALA A 276 -21.03 6.99 -11.81
N ILE A 277 -21.53 8.22 -11.73
CA ILE A 277 -22.97 8.49 -11.74
C ILE A 277 -23.52 7.91 -13.05
N ALA A 278 -24.45 6.96 -12.95
CA ALA A 278 -25.14 6.40 -14.10
C ALA A 278 -25.89 7.53 -14.82
N GLY A 279 -25.31 8.12 -15.88
CA GLY A 279 -25.94 9.25 -16.54
C GLY A 279 -25.21 9.94 -17.69
N GLU A 280 -23.89 9.80 -17.84
CA GLU A 280 -23.20 10.43 -18.98
C GLU A 280 -22.89 9.36 -20.06
N PRO A 281 -23.59 9.35 -21.21
CA PRO A 281 -23.14 8.55 -22.35
C PRO A 281 -21.75 9.02 -22.78
N PRO A 282 -20.89 8.13 -23.32
CA PRO A 282 -19.57 8.53 -23.80
C PRO A 282 -19.73 9.63 -24.85
N THR A 283 -19.08 10.77 -24.60
CA THR A 283 -19.00 11.88 -25.56
C THR A 283 -18.24 11.38 -26.80
N PRO A 284 -18.73 11.67 -28.02
CA PRO A 284 -18.17 11.13 -29.27
C PRO A 284 -16.75 11.59 -29.55
#